data_AF-A0A1J9QUE4-F1
#
_entry.id   AF-A0A1J9QUE4-F1
#
_cell.length_a   1.000
_cell.length_b   1.000
_cell.length_c   1.000
_cell.angle_alpha   90.00
_cell.angle_beta   90.00
_cell.angle_gamma   90.00
#
_symmetry.space_group_name_H-M   'P 1'
#
loop_
_entity.id
_entity.type
_entity.pdbx_description
1 polymer ?
#
loop_
_entity_poly.entity_id
_entity_poly.type
_entity_poly.pdbx_seq_one_letter_code
_entity_poly.pdbx_strand_id
1 'polypeptide(L)'
;MASGFGLNGAPFPSLTHLRPTPSIPRARTPLDPRPVFGHDADAPSFSITGPSRCFPFWQEVLACYVTNSSAENKDGKSKCLATLDDYYECLHHKKEHAKTFAMQAALRRAEAQGIGREGERKPEDVKTLGLLPGGPEEKNLKTGIIPAKGPSLY
;
A
#
# COMPACT_ATOMS: atom_id res chain seq x y z
N MET A 1 -6.24 34.24 -61.60
CA MET A 1 -6.35 34.28 -60.14
C MET A 1 -7.82 34.28 -59.81
N ALA A 2 -8.34 33.14 -59.37
CA ALA A 2 -9.76 32.87 -59.23
C ALA A 2 -10.17 32.80 -57.76
N SER A 3 -11.44 33.16 -57.56
CA SER A 3 -12.35 32.67 -56.52
C SER A 3 -12.37 33.41 -55.19
N GLY A 4 -13.42 34.24 -55.06
CA GLY A 4 -13.98 34.61 -53.77
C GLY A 4 -14.56 33.41 -53.03
N PHE A 5 -14.57 33.49 -51.71
CA PHE A 5 -15.20 32.53 -50.81
C PHE A 5 -16.32 33.23 -50.06
N GLY A 6 -17.56 32.95 -50.46
CA GLY A 6 -18.69 32.96 -49.54
C GLY A 6 -18.88 31.53 -49.03
N LEU A 7 -18.92 31.35 -47.72
CA LEU A 7 -19.43 30.12 -47.10
C LEU A 7 -20.38 30.47 -45.97
N ASN A 8 -21.56 29.89 -46.11
CA ASN A 8 -22.70 29.87 -45.21
C ASN A 8 -22.36 29.21 -43.86
N GLY A 9 -23.03 29.68 -42.80
CA GLY A 9 -23.71 28.86 -41.79
C GLY A 9 -22.92 27.82 -41.00
N ALA A 10 -22.74 28.10 -39.70
CA ALA A 10 -22.92 27.10 -38.65
C ALA A 10 -23.29 27.79 -37.32
N PRO A 11 -24.35 27.34 -36.62
CA PRO A 11 -24.70 27.87 -35.31
C PRO A 11 -23.72 27.35 -34.23
N PHE A 12 -23.37 28.22 -33.28
CA PHE A 12 -22.63 27.87 -32.07
C PHE A 12 -23.35 26.72 -31.34
N PRO A 13 -22.68 25.60 -30.98
CA PRO A 13 -23.30 24.59 -30.15
C PRO A 13 -23.49 25.16 -28.73
N SER A 14 -24.77 25.29 -28.36
CA SER A 14 -25.23 25.63 -27.02
C SER A 14 -24.70 24.60 -26.00
N LEU A 15 -24.05 25.08 -24.95
CA LEU A 15 -23.36 24.28 -23.94
C LEU A 15 -24.34 23.78 -22.85
N THR A 16 -25.42 23.11 -23.24
CA THR A 16 -26.51 22.70 -22.32
C THR A 16 -26.76 21.19 -22.21
N HIS A 17 -25.86 20.33 -22.67
CA HIS A 17 -25.96 18.89 -22.40
C HIS A 17 -24.62 18.24 -22.03
N LEU A 18 -24.16 18.49 -20.80
CA LEU A 18 -23.32 17.51 -20.11
C LEU A 18 -24.24 16.41 -19.59
N ARG A 19 -24.25 15.26 -20.27
CA ARG A 19 -24.84 14.02 -19.74
C ARG A 19 -24.18 13.69 -18.39
N PRO A 20 -24.94 13.30 -17.36
CA PRO A 20 -24.36 12.69 -16.17
C PRO A 20 -23.54 11.45 -16.59
N THR A 21 -22.30 11.38 -16.13
CA THR A 21 -21.51 10.16 -16.23
C THR A 21 -22.25 9.03 -15.52
N PRO A 22 -22.39 7.83 -16.13
CA PRO A 22 -22.90 6.69 -15.40
C PRO A 22 -21.88 6.36 -14.30
N SER A 23 -22.34 6.43 -13.06
CA SER A 23 -21.64 5.95 -11.88
C SER A 23 -21.27 4.48 -12.09
N ILE A 24 -19.97 4.20 -12.11
CA ILE A 24 -19.45 2.83 -12.15
C ILE A 24 -19.98 2.11 -10.90
N PRO A 25 -20.77 1.03 -11.03
CA PRO A 25 -21.10 0.22 -9.87
C PRO A 25 -19.82 -0.49 -9.42
N ARG A 26 -19.35 -0.16 -8.22
CA ARG A 26 -18.26 -0.89 -7.55
C ARG A 26 -18.70 -2.35 -7.42
N ALA A 27 -18.15 -3.21 -8.28
CA ALA A 27 -18.41 -4.65 -8.25
C ALA A 27 -18.04 -5.16 -6.85
N ARG A 28 -19.05 -5.68 -6.15
CA ARG A 28 -18.87 -6.40 -4.89
C ARG A 28 -18.25 -7.75 -5.26
N THR A 29 -16.95 -7.92 -5.03
CA THR A 29 -16.29 -9.21 -5.20
C THR A 29 -16.87 -10.22 -4.19
N PRO A 30 -17.11 -11.50 -4.56
CA PRO A 30 -17.77 -12.48 -3.68
C PRO A 30 -16.91 -13.03 -2.52
N LEU A 31 -15.81 -12.36 -2.15
CA LEU A 31 -14.83 -12.89 -1.18
C LEU A 31 -14.76 -12.13 0.15
N ASP A 32 -15.74 -11.28 0.46
CA ASP A 32 -15.80 -10.65 1.79
C ASP A 32 -16.74 -11.45 2.72
N PRO A 33 -16.23 -12.37 3.55
CA PRO A 33 -16.97 -12.78 4.73
C PRO A 33 -17.07 -11.56 5.64
N ARG A 34 -18.29 -11.10 5.91
CA ARG A 34 -18.55 -10.07 6.92
C ARG A 34 -17.84 -10.50 8.22
N PRO A 35 -17.01 -9.67 8.84
CA PRO A 35 -16.47 -10.00 10.14
C PRO A 35 -17.63 -9.98 11.13
N VAL A 36 -17.94 -11.16 11.68
CA VAL A 36 -18.75 -11.29 12.88
C VAL A 36 -17.95 -10.60 13.98
N PHE A 37 -18.50 -9.52 14.54
CA PHE A 37 -17.95 -8.85 15.71
C PHE A 37 -18.06 -9.80 16.91
N GLY A 38 -17.10 -10.72 17.03
CA GLY A 38 -16.83 -11.49 18.24
C GLY A 38 -16.10 -10.60 19.24
N HIS A 39 -16.53 -10.66 20.50
CA HIS A 39 -16.24 -9.67 21.51
C HIS A 39 -15.01 -10.00 22.37
N ASP A 40 -14.09 -10.85 21.89
CA ASP A 40 -13.09 -11.47 22.76
C ASP A 40 -11.68 -11.48 22.13
N ALA A 41 -10.79 -10.72 22.77
CA ALA A 41 -9.36 -10.98 22.94
C ALA A 41 -8.27 -10.44 21.98
N ASP A 42 -8.49 -9.36 21.23
CA ASP A 42 -7.41 -8.71 20.43
C ASP A 42 -6.76 -7.48 21.09
N ALA A 43 -6.71 -7.38 22.42
CA ALA A 43 -6.02 -6.26 23.09
C ALA A 43 -4.72 -6.68 23.80
N PRO A 44 -3.55 -6.64 23.14
CA PRO A 44 -2.26 -6.67 23.82
C PRO A 44 -1.64 -5.27 23.79
N SER A 45 -1.75 -4.54 24.91
CA SER A 45 -1.25 -3.16 25.02
C SER A 45 0.25 -3.03 25.30
N PHE A 46 1.03 -4.11 25.44
CA PHE A 46 2.47 -4.00 25.67
C PHE A 46 3.26 -5.09 24.94
N SER A 47 4.21 -4.66 24.10
CA SER A 47 5.33 -5.41 23.53
C SER A 47 6.52 -5.39 24.50
N ILE A 48 7.53 -6.22 24.24
CA ILE A 48 8.75 -6.42 25.07
C ILE A 48 9.52 -5.11 25.33
N THR A 49 9.27 -4.04 24.56
CA THR A 49 9.95 -2.75 24.71
C THR A 49 9.01 -1.54 24.63
N GLY A 50 7.70 -1.70 24.86
CA GLY A 50 6.74 -0.58 24.83
C GLY A 50 5.41 -0.92 24.15
N PRO A 51 4.63 0.06 23.65
CA PRO A 51 3.37 -0.21 22.97
C PRO A 51 3.50 -1.19 21.81
N SER A 52 2.46 -1.99 21.56
CA SER A 52 2.45 -2.93 20.44
C SER A 52 2.53 -2.21 19.08
N ARG A 53 3.03 -2.90 18.04
CA ARG A 53 3.27 -2.29 16.71
C ARG A 53 2.03 -1.64 16.09
N CYS A 54 0.84 -2.13 16.44
CA CYS A 54 -0.44 -1.64 15.92
C CYS A 54 -1.21 -0.77 16.93
N PHE A 55 -0.57 -0.38 18.03
CA PHE A 55 -1.20 0.45 19.06
C PHE A 55 -1.68 1.83 18.56
N PRO A 56 -0.97 2.54 17.67
CA PRO A 56 -1.47 3.81 17.15
C PRO A 56 -2.81 3.66 16.40
N PHE A 57 -2.97 2.60 15.59
CA PHE A 57 -4.23 2.34 14.90
C PHE A 57 -5.37 2.00 15.86
N TRP A 58 -5.06 1.29 16.95
CA TRP A 58 -6.04 1.01 18.00
C TRP A 58 -6.49 2.27 18.74
N GLN A 59 -5.58 3.22 18.99
CA GLN A 59 -5.94 4.51 19.59
C GLN A 59 -6.93 5.29 18.73
N GLU A 60 -6.75 5.29 17.41
CA GLU A 60 -7.68 5.93 16.48
C GLU A 60 -9.07 5.26 16.50
N VAL A 61 -9.15 3.93 16.61
CA VAL A 61 -10.43 3.21 16.76
C VAL A 61 -11.14 3.64 18.04
N LEU A 62 -10.41 3.70 19.15
CA LEU A 62 -10.96 4.14 20.44
C LEU A 62 -11.40 5.61 20.39
N ALA A 63 -10.61 6.49 19.77
CA ALA A 63 -10.98 7.89 19.59
C ALA A 63 -12.28 8.03 18.78
N CYS A 64 -12.42 7.25 17.71
CA CYS A 64 -13.64 7.27 16.91
C CYS A 64 -14.86 6.74 17.68
N TYR A 65 -14.70 5.66 18.45
CA TYR A 65 -15.79 5.13 19.28
C TYR A 65 -16.22 6.09 20.38
N VAL A 66 -15.29 6.75 21.08
CA VAL A 66 -15.62 7.72 22.12
C VAL A 66 -16.35 8.95 21.55
N THR A 67 -15.99 9.38 20.34
CA THR A 67 -16.59 10.57 19.72
C THR A 67 -17.95 10.29 19.06
N ASN A 68 -18.20 9.05 18.60
CA ASN A 68 -19.40 8.72 17.83
C ASN A 68 -20.40 7.82 18.56
N SER A 69 -20.00 7.11 19.62
CA SER A 69 -20.90 6.23 20.37
C SER A 69 -21.16 6.72 21.79
N SER A 70 -22.41 6.63 22.21
CA SER A 70 -22.85 6.89 23.59
C SER A 70 -23.73 5.72 24.04
N ALA A 71 -24.03 5.63 25.34
CA ALA A 71 -24.81 4.53 25.92
C ALA A 71 -26.14 4.29 25.19
N GLU A 72 -26.75 5.34 24.64
CA GLU A 72 -28.03 5.29 23.94
C GLU A 72 -27.91 5.13 22.41
N ASN A 73 -26.76 5.49 21.82
CA ASN A 73 -26.54 5.51 20.37
C ASN A 73 -25.41 4.57 19.99
N LYS A 74 -25.74 3.28 19.80
CA LYS A 74 -24.80 2.24 19.37
C LYS A 74 -24.49 2.28 17.87
N ASP A 75 -25.37 2.89 17.08
CA ASP A 75 -25.24 2.97 15.62
C ASP A 75 -24.02 3.78 15.15
N GLY A 76 -23.52 4.68 16.01
CA GLY A 76 -22.32 5.48 15.72
C GLY A 76 -21.04 4.67 15.55
N LYS A 77 -20.99 3.43 16.07
CA LYS A 77 -19.83 2.54 15.89
C LYS A 77 -19.60 2.15 14.42
N SER A 78 -20.66 2.10 13.62
CA SER A 78 -20.56 1.77 12.20
C SER A 78 -19.82 2.83 11.38
N LYS A 79 -19.75 4.07 11.87
CA LYS A 79 -18.96 5.16 11.25
C LYS A 79 -17.46 4.95 11.38
N CYS A 80 -17.03 4.15 12.36
CA CYS A 80 -15.62 3.90 12.67
C CYS A 80 -15.05 2.66 11.95
N LEU A 81 -15.78 2.10 10.99
CA LEU A 81 -15.34 0.93 10.24
C LEU A 81 -14.04 1.19 9.47
N ALA A 82 -13.81 2.41 8.97
CA ALA A 82 -12.58 2.74 8.25
C ALA A 82 -11.33 2.59 9.14
N THR A 83 -11.35 3.20 10.31
CA THR A 83 -10.25 3.12 11.28
C THR A 83 -10.06 1.70 11.83
N LEU A 84 -11.17 0.97 11.99
CA LEU A 84 -11.14 -0.44 12.39
C LEU A 84 -10.52 -1.32 11.30
N ASP A 85 -10.81 -1.05 10.03
CA ASP A 85 -10.19 -1.73 8.88
C ASP A 85 -8.67 -1.47 8.87
N ASP A 86 -8.21 -0.24 9.16
CA ASP A 86 -6.79 0.07 9.26
C ASP A 86 -6.08 -0.69 10.39
N TYR A 87 -6.74 -0.85 11.55
CA TYR A 87 -6.23 -1.67 12.64
C TYR A 87 -6.09 -3.15 12.23
N TYR A 88 -7.12 -3.73 11.60
CA TYR A 88 -7.06 -5.12 11.11
C TYR A 88 -6.04 -5.31 9.98
N GLU A 89 -5.85 -4.31 9.13
CA GLU A 89 -4.77 -4.33 8.13
C GLU A 89 -3.39 -4.31 8.79
N CYS A 90 -3.18 -3.56 9.88
CA CYS A 90 -1.92 -3.63 10.61
C CYS A 90 -1.68 -5.01 11.25
N LEU A 91 -2.74 -5.68 11.74
CA LEU A 91 -2.58 -7.00 12.36
C LEU A 91 -2.27 -8.09 11.33
N HIS A 92 -2.95 -8.06 10.19
CA HIS A 92 -2.96 -9.18 9.24
C HIS A 92 -2.30 -8.88 7.89
N HIS A 93 -1.98 -7.62 7.60
CA HIS A 93 -1.29 -7.16 6.39
C HIS A 93 -1.88 -7.68 5.07
N LYS A 94 -3.19 -7.95 5.01
CA LYS A 94 -3.82 -8.66 3.88
C LYS A 94 -3.70 -7.85 2.58
N LYS A 95 -4.01 -6.56 2.63
CA LYS A 95 -3.91 -5.66 1.47
C LYS A 95 -2.46 -5.47 1.05
N GLU A 96 -1.53 -5.40 2.01
CA GLU A 96 -0.10 -5.27 1.68
C GLU A 96 0.43 -6.52 1.00
N HIS A 97 0.13 -7.72 1.52
CA HIS A 97 0.51 -8.98 0.86
C HIS A 97 -0.03 -9.08 -0.57
N ALA A 98 -1.30 -8.72 -0.79
CA ALA A 98 -1.90 -8.72 -2.12
C ALA A 98 -1.20 -7.72 -3.07
N LYS A 99 -0.90 -6.52 -2.57
CA LYS A 99 -0.20 -5.48 -3.33
C LYS A 99 1.23 -5.90 -3.68
N THR A 100 2.00 -6.39 -2.71
CA THR A 100 3.38 -6.86 -2.95
C THR A 100 3.39 -8.00 -3.96
N PHE A 101 2.45 -8.94 -3.86
CA PHE A 101 2.35 -10.05 -4.81
C PHE A 101 2.06 -9.56 -6.24
N ALA A 102 1.12 -8.61 -6.41
CA ALA A 102 0.82 -8.01 -7.70
C ALA A 102 2.04 -7.26 -8.28
N MET A 103 2.75 -6.50 -7.44
CA MET A 103 3.96 -5.78 -7.85
C MET A 103 5.09 -6.73 -8.24
N GLN A 104 5.32 -7.80 -7.48
CA GLN A 104 6.31 -8.82 -7.82
C GLN A 104 5.95 -9.56 -9.12
N ALA A 105 4.66 -9.83 -9.35
CA ALA A 105 4.21 -10.42 -10.60
C ALA A 105 4.45 -9.49 -11.79
N ALA A 106 4.20 -8.18 -11.64
CA ALA A 106 4.53 -7.18 -12.67
C ALA A 106 6.04 -7.09 -12.90
N LEU A 107 6.84 -7.13 -11.84
CA LEU A 107 8.30 -7.15 -11.91
C LEU A 107 8.82 -8.32 -12.74
N ARG A 108 8.40 -9.56 -12.42
CA ARG A 108 8.80 -10.76 -13.18
C ARG A 108 8.41 -10.69 -14.65
N ARG A 109 7.29 -10.05 -14.98
CA ARG A 109 6.87 -9.83 -16.37
C ARG A 109 7.76 -8.82 -17.09
N ALA A 110 8.14 -7.73 -16.41
CA ALA A 110 9.04 -6.72 -16.97
C ALA A 110 10.45 -7.31 -17.22
N GLU A 111 10.95 -8.09 -16.26
CA GLU A 111 12.23 -8.83 -16.39
C GLU A 111 12.22 -9.78 -17.59
N ALA A 112 11.13 -10.56 -17.77
CA ALA A 112 10.98 -11.44 -18.93
C ALA A 112 10.91 -10.70 -20.28
N GLN A 113 10.47 -9.44 -20.27
CA GLN A 113 10.42 -8.58 -21.46
C GLN A 113 11.73 -7.81 -21.69
N GLY A 114 12.76 -8.03 -20.86
CA GLY A 114 14.03 -7.31 -20.96
C GLY A 114 13.92 -5.82 -20.63
N ILE A 115 12.81 -5.39 -20.02
CA ILE A 115 12.64 -4.02 -19.51
C ILE A 115 13.41 -3.96 -18.20
N GLY A 116 14.71 -3.70 -18.31
CA GLY A 116 15.60 -3.54 -17.16
C GLY A 116 15.14 -2.39 -16.27
N ARG A 117 15.25 -2.58 -14.95
CA ARG A 117 15.01 -1.51 -13.99
C ARG A 117 16.22 -0.57 -14.00
N GLU A 118 15.98 0.71 -14.25
CA GLU A 118 16.99 1.74 -14.03
C GLU A 118 17.31 1.80 -12.52
N GLY A 119 18.56 1.53 -12.14
CA GLY A 119 19.02 1.60 -10.75
C GLY A 119 18.75 0.36 -9.89
N GLU A 120 18.80 -0.85 -10.46
CA GLU A 120 18.75 -2.08 -9.66
C GLU A 120 19.90 -2.17 -8.66
N ARG A 121 19.56 -2.07 -7.36
CA ARG A 121 20.53 -2.24 -6.28
C ARG A 121 20.96 -3.69 -6.22
N LYS A 122 22.24 -3.92 -6.48
CA LYS A 122 22.79 -5.27 -6.46
C LYS A 122 23.03 -5.71 -5.01
N PRO A 123 23.04 -7.02 -4.73
CA PRO A 123 23.36 -7.52 -3.39
C PRO A 123 24.72 -7.05 -2.87
N GLU A 124 25.69 -6.75 -3.75
CA GLU A 124 26.95 -6.10 -3.36
C GLU A 124 26.79 -4.70 -2.75
N ASP A 125 25.77 -3.93 -3.13
CA ASP A 125 25.53 -2.59 -2.58
C ASP A 125 25.10 -2.64 -1.10
N VAL A 126 24.44 -3.74 -0.70
CA VAL A 126 24.02 -3.97 0.70
C VAL A 126 25.22 -4.33 1.58
N LYS A 127 26.23 -5.01 1.02
CA LYS A 127 27.44 -5.41 1.78
C LYS A 127 28.28 -4.22 2.21
N THR A 128 28.18 -3.11 1.49
CA THR A 128 28.98 -1.92 1.74
C THR A 128 28.19 -0.82 2.45
N LEU A 129 26.86 -0.94 2.60
CA LEU A 129 25.96 0.06 3.20
C LEU A 129 26.20 1.51 2.70
N GLY A 130 26.86 1.68 1.55
CA GLY A 130 27.31 2.98 1.02
C GLY A 130 28.53 3.61 1.72
N LEU A 131 29.21 2.92 2.64
CA LEU A 131 30.35 3.48 3.39
C LEU A 131 31.65 3.55 2.57
N LEU A 132 31.80 2.74 1.52
CA LEU A 132 33.01 2.68 0.70
C LEU A 132 32.64 2.60 -0.80
N PRO A 133 33.15 3.49 -1.66
CA PRO A 133 33.00 3.33 -3.11
C PRO A 133 33.93 2.21 -3.60
N GLY A 134 33.40 1.08 -4.08
CA GLY A 134 34.19 -0.06 -4.59
C GLY A 134 34.00 -1.34 -3.78
N GLY A 135 34.31 -2.49 -4.40
CA GLY A 135 34.08 -3.82 -3.83
C GLY A 135 35.08 -4.20 -2.72
N PRO A 136 34.79 -5.23 -1.91
CA PRO A 136 35.69 -5.69 -0.85
C PRO A 136 37.06 -6.19 -1.36
N GLU A 137 37.09 -6.67 -2.60
CA GLU A 137 38.29 -7.11 -3.33
C GLU A 137 39.24 -5.93 -3.66
N GLU A 138 38.70 -4.77 -4.04
CA GLU A 138 39.51 -3.61 -4.45
C GLU A 138 40.22 -2.93 -3.27
N LYS A 139 39.74 -3.15 -2.04
CA LYS A 139 40.14 -2.37 -0.86
C LYS A 139 40.93 -3.12 0.20
N ASN A 140 41.41 -4.34 -0.08
CA ASN A 140 42.13 -5.16 0.93
C ASN A 140 41.40 -5.15 2.29
N LEU A 141 40.07 -5.23 2.28
CA LEU A 141 39.26 -5.23 3.49
C LEU A 141 39.57 -6.52 4.25
N LYS A 142 40.18 -6.39 5.43
CA LYS A 142 40.55 -7.53 6.28
C LYS A 142 39.30 -8.37 6.54
N THR A 143 39.27 -9.61 6.06
CA THR A 143 38.17 -10.60 6.15
C THR A 143 37.79 -11.01 7.60
N GLY A 144 38.21 -10.24 8.62
CA GLY A 144 38.05 -10.58 10.03
C GLY A 144 37.12 -9.67 10.85
N ILE A 145 36.58 -8.59 10.27
CA ILE A 145 35.69 -7.66 11.02
C ILE A 145 34.22 -7.89 10.71
N ILE A 146 33.90 -8.44 9.52
CA ILE A 146 32.57 -8.94 9.22
C ILE A 146 32.58 -10.44 9.55
N PRO A 147 31.69 -10.96 10.40
CA PRO A 147 31.64 -12.40 10.64
C PRO A 147 31.33 -13.10 9.32
N ALA A 148 32.35 -13.68 8.70
CA ALA A 148 32.20 -14.59 7.60
C ALA A 148 31.27 -15.70 8.06
N LYS A 149 30.23 -15.96 7.26
CA LYS A 149 29.29 -17.06 7.45
C LYS A 149 30.10 -18.33 7.73
N GLY A 150 30.10 -18.77 8.99
CA GLY A 150 30.58 -20.10 9.35
C GLY A 150 29.79 -21.15 8.55
N PRO A 151 30.34 -22.35 8.34
CA PRO A 151 29.63 -23.41 7.62
C PRO A 151 28.25 -23.61 8.26
N SER A 152 27.22 -23.60 7.42
CA SER A 152 25.85 -23.95 7.82
C SER A 152 25.88 -25.32 8.46
N LEU A 153 25.59 -25.40 9.76
CA LEU A 153 25.33 -26.66 10.46
C LEU A 153 23.84 -27.03 10.37
N TYR A 154 23.27 -26.85 9.17
CA TYR A 154 22.00 -27.41 8.70
C TYR A 154 22.07 -27.51 7.18
#